data_AF-A0A2E0ZTC4-F1
#
_entry.id   AF-A0A2E0ZTC4-F1
#
_cell.length_a   1.000
_cell.length_b   1.000
_cell.length_c   1.000
_cell.angle_alpha   90.00
_cell.angle_beta   90.00
_cell.angle_gamma   90.00
#
_symmetry.space_group_name_H-M   'P 1'
#
loop_
_entity.id
_entity.type
_entity.pdbx_description
1 polymer ?
#
loop_
_entity_poly.entity_id
_entity_poly.type
_entity_poly.pdbx_seq_one_letter_code
_entity_poly.pdbx_strand_id
1 'polypeptide(L)'
;MANEDDLVALLKRYVRQETVDPLRSVGRTLLFGVLGSLLLGTGVVLLAVGALRLLQAWEPLDAGWSFVPYLIVAVALVAICGMALRRIRRAPDG
;
A
#
# COMPACT_ATOMS: atom_id res chain seq x y z
N MET A 1 -7.99 52.56 -10.93
CA MET A 1 -7.63 51.64 -12.02
C MET A 1 -6.84 50.52 -11.38
N ALA A 2 -7.40 49.31 -11.28
CA ALA A 2 -6.57 48.15 -10.96
C ALA A 2 -5.52 48.06 -12.06
N ASN A 3 -4.23 48.07 -11.68
CA ASN A 3 -3.15 47.94 -12.63
C ASN A 3 -3.12 46.48 -13.12
N GLU A 4 -2.82 46.24 -14.39
CA GLU A 4 -2.75 44.88 -14.95
C GLU A 4 -1.76 44.00 -14.16
N ASP A 5 -0.72 44.63 -13.60
CA ASP A 5 0.25 44.02 -12.69
C ASP A 5 -0.38 43.41 -11.42
N ASP A 6 -1.41 44.05 -10.85
CA ASP A 6 -2.08 43.56 -9.64
C ASP A 6 -2.92 42.31 -9.93
N LEU A 7 -3.56 42.25 -11.11
CA LEU A 7 -4.35 41.09 -11.54
C LEU A 7 -3.45 39.89 -11.81
N VAL A 8 -2.30 40.12 -12.45
CA VAL A 8 -1.29 39.08 -12.69
C VAL A 8 -0.69 38.59 -11.36
N ALA A 9 -0.43 39.48 -10.41
CA ALA A 9 0.05 39.10 -9.08
C ALA A 9 -0.96 38.25 -8.29
N LEU A 10 -2.26 38.61 -8.36
CA LEU A 10 -3.35 37.85 -7.77
C LEU A 10 -3.51 36.47 -8.39
N LEU A 11 -3.53 36.36 -9.73
CA LEU A 11 -3.58 35.08 -10.44
C LEU A 11 -2.39 34.19 -10.09
N LYS A 12 -1.18 34.75 -10.05
CA LYS A 12 0.04 34.00 -9.71
C LYS A 12 0.01 33.48 -8.28
N ARG A 13 -0.52 34.28 -7.34
CA ARG A 13 -0.76 33.83 -5.95
C ARG A 13 -1.84 32.75 -5.90
N TYR A 14 -2.94 32.93 -6.61
CA TYR A 14 -4.05 31.99 -6.64
C TYR A 14 -3.61 30.63 -7.20
N VAL A 15 -2.97 30.60 -8.37
CA VAL A 15 -2.42 29.37 -8.96
C VAL A 15 -1.45 28.70 -7.99
N ARG A 16 -0.57 29.44 -7.32
CA ARG A 16 0.36 28.89 -6.34
C ARG A 16 -0.34 28.36 -5.09
N GLN A 17 -1.42 29.00 -4.66
CA GLN A 17 -2.19 28.59 -3.49
C GLN A 17 -3.01 27.33 -3.82
N GLU A 18 -3.69 27.34 -4.95
CA GLU A 18 -4.46 26.21 -5.47
C GLU A 18 -3.59 25.01 -5.85
N THR A 19 -2.30 25.17 -6.17
CA THR A 19 -1.41 24.03 -6.51
C THR A 19 -0.58 23.52 -5.34
N VAL A 20 -0.16 24.37 -4.41
CA VAL A 20 0.71 23.95 -3.30
C VAL A 20 -0.05 23.11 -2.29
N ASP A 21 -1.29 23.46 -1.98
CA ASP A 21 -2.13 22.69 -1.04
C ASP A 21 -2.45 21.26 -1.55
N PRO A 22 -2.85 21.04 -2.81
CA PRO A 22 -3.04 19.69 -3.31
C PRO A 22 -1.72 18.93 -3.49
N LEU A 23 -0.62 19.57 -3.89
CA LEU A 23 0.68 18.87 -3.95
C LEU A 23 1.11 18.34 -2.58
N ARG A 24 0.90 19.14 -1.53
CA ARG A 24 1.24 18.73 -0.16
C ARG A 24 0.37 17.59 0.33
N SER A 25 -0.92 17.58 -0.01
CA SER A 25 -1.83 16.50 0.37
C SER A 25 -1.49 15.20 -0.38
N VAL A 26 -1.22 15.28 -1.69
CA VAL A 26 -0.83 14.14 -2.55
C VAL A 26 0.51 13.56 -2.09
N GLY A 27 1.50 14.41 -1.82
CA GLY A 27 2.81 13.98 -1.33
C GLY A 27 2.72 13.20 -0.01
N ARG A 28 1.85 13.64 0.91
CA ARG A 28 1.62 12.94 2.18
C ARG A 28 0.93 11.59 1.98
N THR A 29 -0.11 11.54 1.15
CA THR A 29 -0.84 10.30 0.86
C THR A 29 0.05 9.27 0.15
N LEU A 30 0.88 9.71 -0.81
CA LEU A 30 1.87 8.87 -1.47
C LEU A 30 2.90 8.33 -0.48
N LEU A 31 3.43 9.18 0.40
CA LEU A 31 4.41 8.78 1.40
C LEU A 31 3.84 7.71 2.35
N PHE A 32 2.63 7.92 2.87
CA PHE A 32 1.95 6.92 3.70
C PHE A 32 1.59 5.65 2.91
N GLY A 33 1.26 5.79 1.62
CA GLY A 33 1.00 4.65 0.73
C GLY A 33 2.24 3.78 0.52
N VAL A 34 3.39 4.40 0.23
CA VAL A 34 4.67 3.70 0.04
C VAL A 34 5.10 3.01 1.33
N LEU A 35 5.13 3.74 2.45
CA LEU A 35 5.49 3.17 3.75
C LEU A 35 4.55 2.03 4.17
N GLY A 36 3.24 2.21 3.97
CA GLY A 36 2.25 1.18 4.24
C GLY A 36 2.44 -0.07 3.37
N SER A 37 2.71 0.11 2.07
CA SER A 37 2.96 -1.01 1.15
C SER A 37 4.20 -1.80 1.52
N LEU A 38 5.27 -1.10 1.93
CA LEU A 38 6.53 -1.71 2.31
C LEU A 38 6.38 -2.50 3.62
N LEU A 39 5.69 -1.91 4.60
CA LEU A 39 5.43 -2.54 5.89
C LEU A 39 4.52 -3.77 5.74
N LEU A 40 3.46 -3.68 4.94
CA LEU A 40 2.57 -4.82 4.69
C LEU A 40 3.26 -5.91 3.88
N GLY A 41 4.00 -5.57 2.82
CA GLY A 41 4.75 -6.54 2.03
C GLY A 41 5.74 -7.31 2.90
N THR A 42 6.53 -6.60 3.71
CA THR A 42 7.49 -7.20 4.64
C THR A 42 6.79 -8.07 5.69
N GLY A 43 5.72 -7.58 6.30
CA GLY A 43 4.96 -8.31 7.31
C GLY A 43 4.39 -9.64 6.78
N VAL A 44 3.93 -9.66 5.53
CA VAL A 44 3.39 -10.89 4.94
C VAL A 44 4.49 -11.90 4.60
N VAL A 45 5.64 -11.44 4.09
CA VAL A 45 6.80 -12.33 3.88
C VAL A 45 7.24 -12.96 5.20
N LEU A 46 7.33 -12.16 6.27
CA LEU A 46 7.68 -12.66 7.61
C LEU A 46 6.64 -13.66 8.15
N LEU A 47 5.34 -13.40 7.96
CA LEU A 47 4.30 -14.34 8.35
C LEU A 47 4.37 -15.65 7.55
N ALA A 48 4.64 -15.60 6.24
CA ALA A 48 4.81 -16.78 5.40
C ALA A 48 6.00 -17.64 5.86
N VAL A 49 7.15 -17.01 6.15
CA VAL A 49 8.34 -17.70 6.66
C VAL A 49 8.11 -18.24 8.07
N GLY A 50 7.47 -17.48 8.96
CA GLY A 50 7.14 -17.91 10.32
C GLY A 50 6.17 -19.11 10.33
N ALA A 51 5.15 -19.08 9.47
CA ALA A 51 4.22 -20.19 9.32
C ALA A 51 4.90 -21.44 8.74
N LEU A 52 5.74 -21.29 7.71
CA LEU A 52 6.57 -22.36 7.17
C LEU A 52 7.44 -23.01 8.26
N ARG A 53 8.02 -22.18 9.14
CA ARG A 53 8.88 -22.65 10.23
C ARG A 53 8.12 -23.35 11.36
N LEU A 54 6.94 -22.88 11.72
CA LEU A 54 6.06 -23.56 12.67
C LEU A 54 5.60 -24.92 12.14
N LEU A 55 5.33 -25.01 10.84
CA LEU A 55 4.93 -26.26 10.20
C LEU A 55 6.07 -27.28 10.12
N GLN A 56 7.29 -26.82 9.83
CA GLN A 56 8.49 -27.65 9.81
C GLN A 56 8.92 -28.12 11.21
N ALA A 57 8.45 -27.46 12.28
CA ALA A 57 8.76 -27.83 13.67
C ALA A 57 7.88 -28.97 14.22
N TRP A 58 6.90 -29.46 13.46
CA TRP A 58 6.03 -30.57 13.85
C TRP A 58 6.44 -31.88 13.15
N GLU A 59 7.05 -32.78 13.93
CA GLU A 59 7.50 -34.12 13.50
C GLU A 59 6.47 -34.97 12.70
N PRO A 60 5.14 -34.88 12.92
CA PRO A 60 4.18 -35.70 12.17
C PRO A 60 4.02 -35.33 10.69
N LEU A 61 4.44 -34.12 10.27
CA LEU A 61 4.24 -33.64 8.89
C LEU A 61 5.38 -34.02 7.93
N ASP A 62 6.53 -34.46 8.47
CA ASP A 62 7.75 -34.80 7.72
C ASP A 62 7.59 -36.09 6.88
N ALA A 63 6.66 -36.98 7.26
CA ALA A 63 6.49 -38.29 6.64
C ALA A 63 5.48 -38.36 5.46
N GLY A 64 4.67 -37.32 5.23
CA GLY A 64 3.65 -37.37 4.15
C GLY A 64 2.88 -36.08 3.84
N TRP A 65 3.12 -34.99 4.56
CA TRP A 65 2.37 -33.74 4.43
C TRP A 65 3.26 -32.56 4.01
N SER A 66 4.26 -32.84 3.19
CA SER A 66 5.22 -31.86 2.63
C SER A 66 4.57 -30.77 1.76
N PHE A 67 3.29 -30.92 1.38
CA PHE A 67 2.53 -29.97 0.55
C PHE A 67 1.87 -28.83 1.35
N VAL A 68 1.62 -29.02 2.64
CA VAL A 68 0.93 -28.02 3.48
C VAL A 68 1.70 -26.71 3.65
N PRO A 69 3.04 -26.71 3.78
CA PRO A 69 3.78 -25.45 3.82
C PRO A 69 3.61 -24.64 2.54
N TYR A 70 3.55 -25.30 1.38
CA TYR A 70 3.27 -24.64 0.10
C TYR A 70 1.83 -24.10 0.03
N LEU A 71 0.85 -24.84 0.57
CA LEU A 71 -0.55 -24.41 0.63
C LEU A 71 -0.73 -23.12 1.45
N ILE A 72 0.00 -22.98 2.56
CA ILE A 72 -0.08 -21.79 3.42
C ILE A 72 0.54 -20.57 2.74
N VAL A 73 1.69 -20.75 2.06
CA VAL A 73 2.28 -19.68 1.23
C VAL A 73 1.30 -19.26 0.12
N ALA A 74 0.62 -20.21 -0.51
CA ALA A 74 -0.41 -19.92 -1.50
C ALA A 74 -1.59 -19.13 -0.90
N VAL A 75 -2.08 -19.50 0.29
CA VAL A 75 -3.15 -18.77 0.99
C VAL A 75 -2.70 -17.36 1.39
N ALA A 76 -1.46 -17.18 1.85
CA ALA A 76 -0.91 -15.87 2.17
C ALA A 76 -0.84 -14.98 0.92
N LEU A 77 -0.35 -15.51 -0.21
CA LEU A 77 -0.34 -14.81 -1.50
C LEU A 77 -1.75 -14.44 -1.96
N VAL A 78 -2.72 -15.35 -1.83
CA VAL A 78 -4.14 -15.09 -2.16
C VAL A 78 -4.73 -14.03 -1.24
N ALA A 79 -4.41 -14.04 0.05
CA ALA A 79 -4.87 -13.04 1.00
C ALA A 79 -4.29 -11.65 0.68
N ILE A 80 -3.00 -11.55 0.33
CA ILE A 80 -2.39 -10.29 -0.14
C ILE A 80 -3.07 -9.83 -1.42
N CYS A 81 -3.22 -10.72 -2.41
CA CYS A 81 -3.82 -10.40 -3.69
C CYS A 81 -5.27 -9.94 -3.49
N GLY A 82 -6.04 -10.61 -2.63
CA GLY A 82 -7.39 -10.23 -2.24
C GLY A 82 -7.44 -8.89 -1.52
N MET A 83 -6.50 -8.59 -0.63
CA MET A 83 -6.40 -7.28 0.03
C MET A 83 -6.00 -6.17 -0.96
N ALA A 84 -5.09 -6.43 -1.89
CA ALA A 84 -4.69 -5.51 -2.94
C ALA A 84 -5.87 -5.22 -3.89
N LEU A 85 -6.59 -6.25 -4.31
CA LEU A 85 -7.81 -6.11 -5.12
C LEU A 85 -8.92 -5.37 -4.36
N ARG A 86 -9.10 -5.63 -3.06
CA ARG A 86 -10.05 -4.87 -2.23
C ARG A 86 -9.64 -3.41 -2.06
N ARG A 87 -8.35 -3.10 -2.03
CA ARG A 87 -7.83 -1.73 -1.99
C ARG A 87 -8.07 -1.00 -3.31
N ILE A 88 -7.87 -1.66 -4.45
CA ILE A 88 -8.13 -1.10 -5.79
C ILE A 88 -9.63 -0.88 -6.00
N ARG A 89 -10.48 -1.84 -5.60
CA ARG A 89 -11.94 -1.73 -5.71
C ARG A 89 -12.57 -0.65 -4.83
N ARG A 90 -11.81 -0.01 -3.93
CA ARG A 90 -12.27 1.13 -3.12
C ARG A 90 -11.95 2.50 -3.75
N ALA A 91 -11.43 2.54 -4.97
CA ALA A 91 -11.37 3.75 -5.80
C ALA A 91 -12.14 3.46 -7.09
N PRO A 92 -13.48 3.58 -7.09
CA PRO A 92 -14.17 4.89 -7.15
C PRO A 92 -15.34 4.94 -6.14
N ASP A 93 -15.67 6.06 -5.52
CA ASP A 93 -16.55 7.10 -6.06
C ASP A 93 -16.45 8.37 -5.17
N GLY A 94 -16.38 9.56 -5.79
CA GLY A 94 -16.70 10.86 -5.17
C GLY A 94 -15.53 11.68 -4.65
#